data_AF-A0A7V3CZ66-F1
#
_entry.id   AF-A0A7V3CZ66-F1
#
_cell.length_a   1.000
_cell.length_b   1.000
_cell.length_c   1.000
_cell.angle_alpha   90.00
_cell.angle_beta   90.00
_cell.angle_gamma   90.00
#
_symmetry.space_group_name_H-M   'P 1'
#
loop_
_entity.id
_entity.type
_entity.pdbx_description
1 polymer ?
#
loop_
_entity_poly.entity_id
_entity_poly.type
_entity_poly.pdbx_seq_one_letter_code
_entity_poly.pdbx_strand_id
1 'polypeptide(L)'
;MISFSLADILIIISFFIVLIIIGLIPKKESDTESFLLSNRNVGLFLFIMTNVSTWYGGILGVGEFTYRYGVVSWVTQGLPYYFFAFLFAIFFASKVRNASLYTIPEKLENVYGKKVGIVSSLIVFILVSPASYLLMVGNLFSVIFGINLIYGLIIGLVLSSIYLFKSGYRSDLYTDVFQFFV
;
A
#
# COMPACT_ATOMS: atom_id res chain seq x y z
N MET A 1 0.52 -3.10 -30.61
CA MET A 1 1.50 -2.89 -29.53
C MET A 1 1.49 -1.41 -29.22
N ILE A 2 1.41 -1.02 -27.95
CA ILE A 2 1.45 0.39 -27.56
C ILE A 2 2.87 0.89 -27.82
N SER A 3 3.04 1.89 -28.69
CA SER A 3 4.33 2.51 -28.94
C SER A 3 4.48 3.75 -28.06
N PHE A 4 5.36 3.68 -27.07
CA PHE A 4 5.69 4.83 -26.25
C PHE A 4 6.71 5.72 -26.95
N SER A 5 6.47 7.03 -26.94
CA SER A 5 7.46 8.00 -27.37
C SER A 5 8.60 8.09 -26.35
N LEU A 6 9.74 8.67 -26.75
CA LEU A 6 10.83 8.92 -25.82
C LEU A 6 10.38 9.79 -24.64
N ALA A 7 9.48 10.75 -24.88
CA ALA A 7 8.94 11.61 -23.83
C ALA A 7 8.16 10.82 -22.77
N ASP A 8 7.33 9.86 -23.18
CA ASP A 8 6.56 9.03 -22.26
C ASP A 8 7.48 8.19 -21.36
N ILE A 9 8.52 7.60 -21.95
CA ILE A 9 9.51 6.81 -21.22
C ILE A 9 10.26 7.69 -20.21
N LEU A 10 10.66 8.90 -20.60
CA LEU A 10 11.33 9.84 -19.72
C LEU A 10 10.44 10.23 -18.53
N ILE A 11 9.14 10.45 -18.75
CA ILE A 11 8.17 10.74 -17.69
C ILE A 11 8.11 9.58 -16.70
N ILE A 12 7.95 8.33 -17.18
CA ILE A 12 7.88 7.14 -16.34
C ILE A 12 9.16 6.96 -15.51
N ILE A 13 10.32 7.08 -16.15
CA ILE A 13 11.61 6.97 -15.45
C ILE A 13 11.76 8.08 -14.41
N SER A 14 11.38 9.32 -14.75
CA SER A 14 11.45 10.44 -13.82
C SER A 14 10.56 10.25 -12.60
N PHE A 15 9.37 9.67 -12.77
CA PHE A 15 8.46 9.32 -11.68
C PHE A 15 9.14 8.38 -10.68
N PHE A 16 9.73 7.26 -11.14
CA PHE A 16 10.38 6.31 -10.25
C PHE A 16 11.65 6.88 -9.59
N ILE A 17 12.41 7.71 -10.30
CA ILE A 17 13.57 8.40 -9.71
C ILE A 17 13.10 9.32 -8.57
N VAL A 18 12.10 10.15 -8.81
CA VAL A 18 11.53 11.06 -7.80
C VAL A 18 10.96 10.26 -6.63
N LEU A 19 10.22 9.19 -6.89
CA LEU A 19 9.66 8.31 -5.87
C LEU A 19 10.76 7.75 -4.95
N ILE A 20 11.84 7.21 -5.51
CA ILE A 20 12.96 6.68 -4.73
C ILE A 20 13.66 7.78 -3.94
N ILE A 21 13.91 8.94 -4.55
CA ILE A 21 14.51 10.08 -3.86
C ILE A 21 13.65 10.45 -2.65
N ILE A 22 12.34 10.62 -2.84
CA ILE A 22 11.39 10.96 -1.78
C ILE A 22 11.40 9.89 -0.67
N GLY A 23 11.35 8.61 -1.02
CA GLY A 23 11.41 7.52 -0.05
C GLY A 23 12.73 7.45 0.72
N LEU A 24 13.83 7.93 0.14
CA LEU A 24 15.14 7.96 0.78
C LEU A 24 15.42 9.24 1.59
N ILE A 25 14.63 10.31 1.45
CA ILE A 25 14.79 11.55 2.21
C ILE A 25 14.70 11.33 3.73
N PRO A 26 13.72 10.56 4.27
CA PRO A 26 13.55 10.46 5.71
C PRO A 26 14.77 9.81 6.38
N LYS A 27 14.99 10.24 7.62
CA LYS A 27 16.12 9.75 8.42
C LYS A 27 15.90 8.30 8.80
N LYS A 28 17.01 7.57 8.97
CA LYS A 28 16.95 6.19 9.45
C LYS A 28 16.35 6.20 10.86
N GLU A 29 15.34 5.37 11.06
CA GLU A 29 14.70 5.16 12.35
C GLU A 29 15.37 3.98 13.08
N SER A 30 15.50 4.09 14.39
CA SER A 30 16.22 3.11 15.22
C SER A 30 15.31 2.29 16.14
N ASP A 31 14.13 2.80 16.46
CA ASP A 31 13.17 2.14 17.34
C ASP A 31 11.97 1.60 16.55
N THR A 32 11.32 0.58 17.10
CA THR A 32 10.23 -0.13 16.43
C THR A 32 8.98 0.73 16.26
N GLU A 33 8.66 1.60 17.23
CA GLU A 33 7.48 2.46 17.20
C GLU A 33 7.62 3.55 16.12
N SER A 34 8.80 4.16 15.99
CA SER A 34 9.09 5.13 14.94
C SER A 34 9.14 4.46 13.56
N PHE A 35 9.75 3.28 13.45
CA PHE A 35 9.86 2.56 12.18
C PHE A 35 8.50 2.06 11.66
N LEU A 36 7.64 1.51 12.53
CA LEU A 36 6.36 0.94 12.11
C LEU A 36 5.22 1.97 12.10
N LEU A 37 5.25 2.97 12.99
CA LEU A 37 4.09 3.84 13.24
C LEU A 37 4.42 5.33 13.20
N SER A 38 5.66 5.71 12.91
CA SER A 38 6.12 7.11 12.93
C SER A 38 5.74 7.82 14.25
N ASN A 39 5.86 7.12 15.39
CA ASN A 39 5.47 7.60 16.72
C ASN A 39 4.00 8.05 16.82
N ARG A 40 3.13 7.54 15.94
CA ARG A 40 1.71 7.91 15.84
C ARG A 40 1.48 9.42 15.69
N ASN A 41 2.49 10.13 15.20
CA ASN A 41 2.48 11.58 15.07
C ASN A 41 2.46 11.97 13.59
N VAL A 42 1.32 11.71 12.95
CA VAL A 42 1.06 12.05 11.54
C VAL A 42 -0.06 13.07 11.51
N GLY A 43 0.20 14.22 10.88
CA GLY A 43 -0.81 15.27 10.71
C GLY A 43 -1.98 14.79 9.85
N LEU A 44 -3.17 15.38 10.05
CA LEU A 44 -4.40 14.95 9.39
C LEU A 44 -4.29 14.89 7.86
N PHE A 45 -3.68 15.90 7.23
CA PHE A 45 -3.54 15.93 5.77
C PHE A 45 -2.64 14.81 5.24
N LEU A 46 -1.47 14.59 5.86
CA LEU A 46 -0.59 13.47 5.49
C LEU A 46 -1.30 12.14 5.69
N PHE A 47 -2.01 11.99 6.82
CA PHE A 47 -2.77 10.79 7.10
C PHE A 47 -3.83 10.51 6.02
N ILE A 48 -4.59 11.52 5.59
CA ILE A 48 -5.58 11.37 4.52
C ILE A 48 -4.91 10.97 3.21
N MET A 49 -3.87 11.69 2.78
CA MET A 49 -3.20 11.44 1.51
C MET A 49 -2.64 10.02 1.45
N THR A 50 -1.96 9.57 2.49
CA THR A 50 -1.44 8.19 2.57
C THR A 50 -2.55 7.16 2.57
N ASN A 51 -3.60 7.31 3.38
CA ASN A 51 -4.68 6.32 3.41
C ASN A 51 -5.39 6.21 2.06
N VAL A 52 -5.55 7.32 1.34
CA VAL A 52 -6.13 7.31 -0.01
C VAL A 52 -5.20 6.57 -0.98
N SER A 53 -3.92 6.94 -1.05
CA SER A 53 -2.95 6.27 -1.95
C SER A 53 -2.83 4.77 -1.67
N THR A 54 -2.72 4.38 -0.41
CA THR A 54 -2.70 2.97 0.02
C THR A 54 -3.97 2.22 -0.40
N TRP A 55 -5.15 2.86 -0.33
CA TRP A 55 -6.43 2.21 -0.61
C TRP A 55 -6.66 1.97 -2.10
N TYR A 56 -6.34 2.95 -2.95
CA TYR A 56 -6.61 2.89 -4.39
C TYR A 56 -5.50 2.18 -5.19
N GLY A 57 -5.15 0.98 -4.73
CA GLY A 57 -4.29 0.07 -5.47
C GLY A 57 -5.07 -0.93 -6.35
N GLY A 58 -4.36 -1.86 -7.01
CA GLY A 58 -5.00 -2.99 -7.72
C GLY A 58 -5.74 -2.59 -9.00
N ILE A 59 -5.36 -1.45 -9.58
CA ILE A 59 -6.07 -0.77 -10.68
C ILE A 59 -6.39 -1.67 -11.88
N LEU A 60 -5.51 -2.62 -12.23
CA LEU A 60 -5.77 -3.53 -13.36
C LEU A 60 -6.93 -4.48 -13.05
N GLY A 61 -7.00 -5.01 -11.83
CA GLY A 61 -8.08 -5.92 -11.42
C GLY A 61 -9.41 -5.18 -11.28
N VAL A 62 -9.43 -4.00 -10.67
CA VAL A 62 -10.63 -3.16 -10.55
C VAL A 62 -11.10 -2.69 -11.93
N GLY A 63 -10.16 -2.30 -12.80
CA GLY A 63 -10.44 -1.90 -14.18
C GLY A 63 -11.04 -3.03 -15.00
N GLU A 64 -10.44 -4.23 -14.96
CA GLU A 64 -10.98 -5.41 -15.63
C GLU A 64 -12.39 -5.75 -15.13
N PHE A 65 -12.59 -5.77 -13.81
CA PHE A 65 -13.89 -6.07 -13.22
C PHE A 65 -14.95 -5.03 -13.63
N THR A 66 -14.60 -3.75 -13.63
CA THR A 66 -15.49 -2.68 -14.08
C THR A 66 -15.80 -2.78 -15.56
N TYR A 67 -14.81 -3.11 -16.40
CA TYR A 67 -15.03 -3.33 -17.83
C TYR A 67 -16.02 -4.46 -18.10
N ARG A 68 -15.92 -5.57 -17.34
CA ARG A 68 -16.79 -6.75 -17.51
C ARG A 68 -18.18 -6.58 -16.90
N TYR A 69 -18.30 -5.90 -15.76
CA TYR A 69 -19.53 -5.88 -14.95
C TYR A 69 -20.12 -4.48 -14.73
N GLY A 70 -19.51 -3.43 -15.29
CA GLY A 70 -20.00 -2.06 -15.20
C GLY A 70 -20.17 -1.59 -13.76
N VAL A 71 -21.32 -0.97 -13.47
CA VAL A 71 -21.65 -0.36 -12.17
C VAL A 71 -21.67 -1.36 -11.01
N VAL A 72 -21.76 -2.67 -11.28
CA VAL A 72 -21.70 -3.70 -10.24
C VAL A 72 -20.37 -3.60 -9.47
N SER A 73 -19.27 -3.20 -10.13
CA SER A 73 -17.98 -2.98 -9.47
C SER A 73 -18.07 -2.00 -8.30
N TRP A 74 -18.84 -0.92 -8.47
CA TRP A 74 -19.06 0.08 -7.44
C TRP A 74 -19.85 -0.47 -6.25
N VAL A 75 -20.84 -1.34 -6.50
CA VAL A 75 -21.64 -1.96 -5.44
C VAL A 75 -20.84 -3.02 -4.68
N THR A 76 -19.96 -3.78 -5.35
CA THR A 76 -19.20 -4.85 -4.68
C THR A 76 -17.91 -4.36 -4.02
N GLN A 77 -17.28 -3.31 -4.55
CA GLN A 77 -15.95 -2.86 -4.11
C GLN A 77 -15.94 -1.44 -3.52
N GLY A 78 -16.95 -0.61 -3.81
CA GLY A 78 -17.03 0.79 -3.36
C GLY A 78 -18.00 1.00 -2.21
N LEU A 79 -19.30 0.96 -2.49
CA LEU A 79 -20.34 1.40 -1.56
C LEU A 79 -20.31 0.71 -0.17
N PRO A 80 -20.23 -0.64 -0.06
CA PRO A 80 -20.20 -1.31 1.23
C PRO A 80 -18.98 -0.89 2.05
N TYR A 81 -17.83 -0.68 1.40
CA TYR A 81 -16.62 -0.26 2.09
C TYR A 81 -16.82 1.09 2.79
N TYR A 82 -17.32 2.12 2.08
CA TYR A 82 -17.52 3.43 2.71
C TYR A 82 -18.55 3.39 3.83
N PHE A 83 -19.60 2.60 3.67
CA PHE A 83 -20.60 2.40 4.71
C PHE A 83 -19.96 1.80 5.97
N PHE A 84 -19.21 0.70 5.84
CA PHE A 84 -18.56 0.05 6.99
C PHE A 84 -17.38 0.86 7.54
N ALA A 85 -16.65 1.60 6.71
CA ALA A 85 -15.59 2.51 7.15
C ALA A 85 -16.16 3.66 8.00
N PHE A 86 -17.32 4.20 7.61
CA PHE A 86 -18.04 5.20 8.41
C PHE A 86 -18.50 4.63 9.76
N LEU A 87 -19.07 3.43 9.77
CA LEU A 87 -19.43 2.74 11.02
C LEU A 87 -18.18 2.48 11.89
N PHE A 88 -17.06 2.06 11.29
CA PHE A 88 -15.80 1.86 11.98
C PHE A 88 -15.31 3.17 12.63
N ALA A 89 -15.36 4.28 11.90
CA ALA A 89 -14.94 5.59 12.39
C ALA A 89 -15.73 6.01 13.64
N ILE A 90 -17.04 5.77 13.68
CA ILE A 90 -17.91 6.16 14.81
C ILE A 90 -17.73 5.20 15.99
N PHE A 91 -17.80 3.88 15.76
CA PHE A 91 -17.96 2.91 16.84
C PHE A 91 -16.64 2.29 17.35
N PHE A 92 -15.61 2.26 16.50
CA PHE A 92 -14.40 1.47 16.76
C PHE A 92 -13.11 2.30 16.77
N ALA A 93 -13.01 3.40 16.03
CA ALA A 93 -11.76 4.17 15.91
C ALA A 93 -11.17 4.61 17.25
N SER A 94 -12.00 5.11 18.18
CA SER A 94 -11.55 5.49 19.54
C SER A 94 -11.05 4.28 20.35
N LYS A 95 -11.77 3.16 20.28
CA LYS A 95 -11.39 1.92 20.99
C LYS A 95 -10.06 1.36 20.47
N VAL A 96 -9.87 1.39 19.15
CA VAL A 96 -8.64 0.92 18.50
C VAL A 96 -7.46 1.83 18.86
N ARG A 97 -7.67 3.15 18.85
CA ARG A 97 -6.65 4.12 19.26
C ARG A 97 -6.20 3.91 20.70
N ASN A 98 -7.14 3.70 21.63
CA ASN A 98 -6.84 3.53 23.06
C ASN A 98 -6.18 2.18 23.38
N ALA A 99 -6.32 1.18 22.51
CA ALA A 99 -5.67 -0.12 22.71
C ALA A 99 -4.15 -0.05 22.49
N SER A 100 -3.65 0.96 21.76
CA SER A 100 -2.22 1.18 21.50
C SER A 100 -1.44 -0.04 21.00
N LEU A 101 -2.11 -0.92 20.26
CA LEU A 101 -1.52 -2.13 19.69
C LEU A 101 -0.82 -1.81 18.36
N TYR A 102 0.12 -2.68 17.97
CA TYR A 102 0.79 -2.63 16.68
C TYR A 102 0.00 -3.38 15.61
N THR A 103 -0.65 -4.49 15.97
CA THR A 103 -1.28 -5.38 14.99
C THR A 103 -2.63 -5.94 15.46
N ILE A 104 -3.44 -6.42 14.52
CA ILE A 104 -4.70 -7.12 14.82
C ILE A 104 -4.45 -8.44 15.58
N PRO A 105 -3.47 -9.29 15.20
CA PRO A 105 -3.14 -10.50 15.95
C PRO A 105 -2.80 -10.26 17.42
N GLU A 106 -2.12 -9.16 17.74
CA GLU A 106 -1.81 -8.78 19.12
C GLU A 106 -3.09 -8.56 19.96
N LYS A 107 -4.14 -8.00 19.34
CA LYS A 107 -5.43 -7.86 20.01
C LYS A 107 -6.04 -9.23 20.33
N LEU A 108 -5.96 -10.17 19.38
CA LEU A 108 -6.49 -11.51 19.54
C LEU A 108 -5.72 -12.31 20.57
N GLU A 109 -4.40 -12.14 20.64
CA GLU A 109 -3.56 -12.69 21.69
C GLU A 109 -3.97 -12.18 23.07
N ASN A 110 -4.18 -10.88 23.23
CA ASN A 110 -4.57 -10.28 24.51
C ASN A 110 -5.94 -10.75 25.01
N VAL A 111 -6.86 -11.12 24.11
CA VAL A 111 -8.22 -11.53 24.47
C VAL A 111 -8.35 -13.05 24.61
N TYR A 112 -7.68 -13.83 23.75
CA TYR A 112 -7.88 -15.28 23.62
C TYR A 112 -6.61 -16.10 23.88
N GLY A 113 -5.49 -15.45 24.15
CA GLY A 113 -4.20 -16.06 24.48
C GLY A 113 -3.30 -16.32 23.26
N LYS A 114 -2.05 -16.67 23.58
CA LYS A 114 -0.93 -16.79 22.63
C LYS A 114 -1.18 -17.72 21.44
N LYS A 115 -1.87 -18.84 21.64
CA LYS A 115 -2.16 -19.79 20.54
C LYS A 115 -3.01 -19.14 19.45
N VAL A 116 -4.05 -18.40 19.84
CA VAL A 116 -4.92 -17.69 18.90
C VAL A 116 -4.16 -16.54 18.23
N GLY A 117 -3.33 -15.83 19.00
CA GLY A 117 -2.40 -14.82 18.47
C GLY A 117 -1.57 -15.36 17.30
N ILE A 118 -0.83 -16.45 17.50
CA ILE A 118 0.03 -17.05 16.48
C ILE A 118 -0.77 -17.50 15.25
N VAL A 119 -1.90 -18.18 15.43
CA VAL A 119 -2.75 -18.61 14.30
C VAL A 119 -3.23 -17.40 13.50
N SER A 120 -3.68 -16.35 14.18
CA SER A 120 -4.12 -15.13 13.51
C SER A 120 -2.99 -14.39 12.79
N SER A 121 -1.77 -14.37 13.36
CA SER A 121 -0.59 -13.81 12.68
C SER A 121 -0.27 -14.54 11.38
N LEU A 122 -0.36 -15.87 11.35
CA LEU A 122 -0.13 -16.66 10.13
C LEU A 122 -1.19 -16.35 9.06
N ILE A 123 -2.46 -16.25 9.45
CA ILE A 123 -3.55 -15.91 8.53
C ILE A 123 -3.35 -14.50 7.98
N VAL A 124 -3.10 -13.52 8.85
CA VAL A 124 -2.86 -12.13 8.44
C VAL A 124 -1.65 -12.04 7.52
N PHE A 125 -0.55 -12.75 7.82
CA PHE A 125 0.64 -12.80 6.98
C PHE A 125 0.35 -13.25 5.53
N ILE A 126 -0.50 -14.28 5.36
CA ILE A 126 -0.93 -14.73 4.03
C ILE A 126 -1.79 -13.66 3.34
N LEU A 127 -2.72 -13.04 4.09
CA LEU A 127 -3.66 -12.05 3.55
C LEU A 127 -2.98 -10.76 3.10
N VAL A 128 -1.92 -10.32 3.78
CA VAL A 128 -1.19 -9.08 3.45
C VAL A 128 -0.11 -9.28 2.39
N SER A 129 -0.07 -10.44 1.73
CA SER A 129 0.91 -10.73 0.68
C SER A 129 0.84 -9.70 -0.47
N PRO A 130 1.96 -9.07 -0.86
CA PRO A 130 1.99 -8.09 -1.95
C PRO A 130 2.00 -8.73 -3.34
N ALA A 131 1.86 -10.07 -3.44
CA ALA A 131 2.06 -10.81 -4.68
C ALA A 131 1.18 -10.33 -5.85
N SER A 132 -0.09 -9.99 -5.59
CA SER A 132 -1.01 -9.47 -6.62
C SER A 132 -0.55 -8.10 -7.15
N TYR A 133 -0.08 -7.22 -6.26
CA TYR A 133 0.45 -5.91 -6.62
C TYR A 133 1.77 -6.01 -7.40
N LEU A 134 2.68 -6.89 -6.98
CA LEU A 134 3.91 -7.16 -7.71
C LEU A 134 3.62 -7.71 -9.10
N LEU A 135 2.66 -8.64 -9.23
CA LEU A 135 2.23 -9.16 -10.52
C LEU A 135 1.66 -8.07 -11.42
N MET A 136 0.85 -7.17 -10.86
CA MET A 136 0.30 -6.03 -11.59
C MET A 136 1.42 -5.11 -12.12
N VAL A 137 2.35 -4.68 -11.27
CA VAL A 137 3.48 -3.82 -11.67
C VAL A 137 4.37 -4.52 -12.70
N GLY A 138 4.67 -5.81 -12.50
CA GLY A 138 5.48 -6.59 -13.43
C GLY A 138 4.82 -6.71 -14.81
N ASN A 139 3.50 -6.91 -14.88
CA ASN A 139 2.75 -6.89 -16.13
C ASN A 139 2.78 -5.51 -16.79
N LEU A 140 2.60 -4.42 -16.03
CA LEU A 140 2.71 -3.06 -16.56
C LEU A 140 4.10 -2.82 -17.19
N PHE A 141 5.18 -3.19 -16.51
CA PHE A 141 6.53 -3.06 -17.07
C PHE A 141 6.76 -3.95 -18.29
N SER A 142 6.25 -5.17 -18.30
CA SER A 142 6.34 -6.04 -19.48
C SER A 142 5.64 -5.42 -20.69
N VAL A 143 4.47 -4.83 -20.50
CA VAL A 143 3.70 -4.17 -21.58
C VAL A 143 4.36 -2.86 -22.03
N ILE A 144 4.85 -2.04 -21.09
CA ILE A 144 5.45 -0.72 -21.39
C ILE A 144 6.80 -0.87 -22.09
N PHE A 145 7.68 -1.72 -21.54
CA PHE A 145 9.07 -1.84 -22.01
C PHE A 145 9.31 -3.03 -22.94
N GLY A 146 8.31 -3.88 -23.18
CA GLY A 146 8.46 -5.07 -24.03
C GLY A 146 9.39 -6.13 -23.44
N ILE A 147 9.63 -6.09 -22.13
CA ILE A 147 10.51 -7.03 -21.43
C ILE A 147 9.76 -8.27 -20.94
N ASN A 148 10.49 -9.35 -20.65
CA ASN A 148 9.89 -10.54 -20.02
C ASN A 148 9.31 -10.19 -18.63
N LEU A 149 8.17 -10.80 -18.29
CA LEU A 149 7.47 -10.61 -17.03
C LEU A 149 8.38 -10.77 -15.80
N ILE A 150 9.29 -11.76 -15.79
CA ILE A 150 10.20 -12.00 -14.66
C ILE A 150 11.08 -10.77 -14.40
N TYR A 151 11.60 -10.12 -15.45
CA TYR A 151 12.36 -8.88 -15.29
C TYR A 151 11.48 -7.74 -14.78
N GLY A 152 10.24 -7.63 -15.29
CA GLY A 152 9.27 -6.66 -14.76
C GLY A 152 8.98 -6.86 -13.27
N LEU A 153 8.81 -8.11 -12.82
CA LEU A 153 8.60 -8.44 -11.40
C LEU A 153 9.79 -8.03 -10.53
N ILE A 154 11.02 -8.35 -10.97
CA ILE A 154 12.24 -8.01 -10.24
C ILE A 154 12.39 -6.49 -10.14
N ILE A 155 12.20 -5.77 -11.24
CA ILE A 155 12.28 -4.30 -11.25
C ILE A 155 11.21 -3.72 -10.32
N GLY A 156 9.96 -4.19 -10.42
CA GLY A 156 8.87 -3.75 -9.53
C GLY A 156 9.21 -3.95 -8.06
N LEU A 157 9.67 -5.14 -7.70
CA LEU A 157 10.10 -5.47 -6.34
C LEU A 157 11.20 -4.55 -5.84
N VAL A 158 12.25 -4.33 -6.63
CA VAL A 158 13.37 -3.46 -6.24
C VAL A 158 12.89 -2.03 -6.06
N LEU A 159 12.17 -1.48 -7.02
CA LEU A 159 11.69 -0.10 -6.98
C LEU A 159 10.74 0.15 -5.79
N SER A 160 9.85 -0.80 -5.46
CA SER A 160 8.92 -0.65 -4.34
C SER A 160 9.53 -0.89 -2.95
N SER A 161 10.65 -1.62 -2.86
CA SER A 161 11.22 -2.04 -1.57
C SER A 161 12.45 -1.26 -1.14
N ILE A 162 13.24 -0.74 -2.08
CA ILE A 162 14.58 -0.21 -1.82
C ILE A 162 14.62 0.92 -0.79
N TYR A 163 13.59 1.77 -0.78
CA TYR A 163 13.52 2.91 0.14
C TYR A 163 12.93 2.54 1.52
N LEU A 164 12.11 1.48 1.61
CA LEU A 164 11.41 1.09 2.84
C LEU A 164 12.37 0.66 3.95
N PHE A 165 13.49 0.02 3.61
CA PHE A 165 14.45 -0.49 4.59
C PHE A 165 15.12 0.61 5.43
N LYS A 166 15.12 1.86 4.96
CA LYS A 166 15.80 2.95 5.66
C LYS A 166 14.97 3.51 6.82
N SER A 167 13.70 3.86 6.60
CA SER A 167 12.88 4.55 7.61
C SER A 167 11.47 4.00 7.78
N GLY A 168 11.17 2.85 7.15
CA GLY A 168 9.91 2.14 7.32
C GLY A 168 8.71 2.98 6.89
N TYR A 169 7.73 3.08 7.79
CA TYR A 169 6.45 3.77 7.54
C TYR A 169 6.63 5.25 7.18
N ARG A 170 7.69 5.92 7.63
CA ARG A 170 7.96 7.30 7.19
C ARG A 170 8.28 7.40 5.71
N SER A 171 9.05 6.46 5.15
CA SER A 171 9.32 6.46 3.71
C SER A 171 8.01 6.33 2.93
N ASP A 172 7.20 5.38 3.37
CA ASP A 172 5.90 5.05 2.79
C ASP A 172 4.95 6.26 2.81
N LEU A 173 4.83 6.93 3.96
CA LEU A 173 4.04 8.17 4.11
C LEU A 173 4.39 9.21 3.04
N TYR A 174 5.67 9.53 2.87
CA TYR A 174 6.08 10.57 1.91
C TYR A 174 5.94 10.12 0.46
N THR A 175 6.22 8.85 0.15
CA THR A 175 6.01 8.32 -1.20
C THR A 175 4.53 8.30 -1.57
N ASP A 176 3.65 7.93 -0.64
CA ASP A 176 2.22 7.93 -0.85
C ASP A 176 1.65 9.34 -1.04
N VAL A 177 2.16 10.33 -0.31
CA VAL A 177 1.78 11.73 -0.49
C VAL A 177 2.16 12.22 -1.89
N PHE A 178 3.32 11.83 -2.41
CA PHE A 178 3.70 12.15 -3.78
C PHE A 178 2.76 11.47 -4.77
N GLN A 179 2.52 10.16 -4.61
CA GLN A 179 1.64 9.39 -5.47
C GLN A 179 0.18 9.85 -5.43
N PHE A 180 -0.28 10.44 -4.32
CA PHE A 180 -1.62 11.00 -4.21
C PHE A 180 -1.92 12.06 -5.29
N PHE A 181 -0.91 12.82 -5.71
CA PHE A 181 -1.06 13.90 -6.69
C PHE A 181 -0.74 13.49 -8.13
N VAL A 182 -0.18 12.29 -8.33
CA VAL A 182 0.23 11.78 -9.65
C VAL A 182 -0.84 10.86 -10.19
#